data_AF-A0A9D3PBE8-F1
#
_entry.id   AF-A0A9D3PBE8-F1
#
_cell.length_a   1.000
_cell.length_b   1.000
_cell.length_c   1.000
_cell.angle_alpha   90.00
_cell.angle_beta   90.00
_cell.angle_gamma   90.00
#
_symmetry.space_group_name_H-M   'P 1'
#
loop_
_entity.id
_entity.type
_entity.pdbx_description
1 polymer ?
#
loop_
_entity_poly.entity_id
_entity_poly.type
_entity_poly.pdbx_seq_one_letter_code
_entity_poly.pdbx_strand_id
1 'polypeptide(L)'
;MRISIVPLLSTFFAELDRYSPRLMEIFRIKGGRTGRKINHLMLTISKNDTIHTRRACIIKSLCTYLNEDHGKLVQEYMNTDAEANRIMGQTVMGVYVIQKEGAQTEERPEDIGVLIEGGSREKR
;
A
#
# COMPACT_ATOMS: atom_id res chain seq x y z
N MET A 1 27.10 5.20 18.63
CA MET A 1 25.83 5.50 17.93
C MET A 1 25.02 4.22 17.86
N ARG A 2 23.93 4.08 18.63
CA ARG A 2 23.01 2.94 18.53
C ARG A 2 21.96 3.29 17.48
N ILE A 3 22.04 2.67 16.31
CA ILE A 3 20.96 2.72 15.33
C ILE A 3 19.89 1.76 15.88
N SER A 4 18.86 2.28 16.55
CA SER A 4 17.69 1.47 16.87
C SER A 4 16.93 1.25 15.57
N ILE A 5 17.13 0.09 14.95
CA ILE A 5 16.36 -0.31 13.77
C ILE A 5 14.98 -0.70 14.31
N VAL A 6 14.08 0.26 14.39
CA VAL A 6 12.67 -0.02 14.65
C VAL A 6 12.22 -0.97 13.54
N PRO A 7 11.65 -2.15 13.86
CA PRO A 7 11.24 -3.12 12.85
C PRO A 7 10.03 -2.58 12.07
N LEU A 8 10.32 -1.79 11.02
CA LEU A 8 9.40 -0.95 10.26
C LEU A 8 8.10 -1.66 9.90
N LEU A 9 8.19 -2.87 9.34
CA LEU A 9 7.02 -3.62 8.91
C LEU A 9 6.10 -4.00 10.07
N SER A 10 6.68 -4.48 11.17
CA SER A 10 5.90 -4.87 12.35
C SER A 10 5.30 -3.65 13.06
N THR A 11 6.04 -2.53 13.12
CA THR A 11 5.56 -1.27 13.69
C THR A 11 4.45 -0.66 12.83
N PHE A 12 4.62 -0.66 11.52
CA PHE A 12 3.59 -0.21 10.57
C PHE A 12 2.31 -1.01 10.74
N PHE A 13 2.41 -2.35 10.78
CA PHE A 13 1.24 -3.20 10.95
C PHE A 13 0.57 -3.03 12.32
N ALA A 14 1.35 -2.85 13.38
CA ALA A 14 0.81 -2.59 14.71
C ALA A 14 0.01 -1.28 14.74
N GLU A 15 0.54 -0.20 14.16
CA GLU A 15 -0.18 1.09 14.10
C GLU A 15 -1.37 1.04 13.14
N LEU A 16 -1.24 0.35 11.98
CA LEU A 16 -2.33 0.14 11.05
C LEU A 16 -3.50 -0.60 11.73
N ASP A 17 -3.20 -1.68 12.46
CA ASP A 17 -4.21 -2.44 13.20
C ASP A 17 -4.84 -1.59 14.32
N ARG A 18 -4.02 -0.81 15.04
CA ARG A 18 -4.47 0.10 16.10
C ARG A 18 -5.48 1.13 15.60
N TYR A 19 -5.26 1.73 14.42
CA TYR A 19 -6.15 2.74 13.86
C TYR A 19 -7.28 2.17 12.98
N SER A 20 -7.20 0.89 12.59
CA SER A 20 -8.18 0.26 11.71
C SER A 20 -9.64 0.46 12.15
N PRO A 21 -10.04 0.24 13.42
CA PRO A 21 -11.43 0.43 13.83
C PRO A 21 -11.95 1.85 13.54
N ARG A 22 -11.15 2.86 13.86
CA ARG A 22 -11.50 4.27 13.63
C ARG A 22 -11.57 4.62 12.15
N LEU A 23 -10.64 4.11 11.34
CA LEU A 23 -10.67 4.29 9.89
C LEU A 23 -11.93 3.68 9.28
N MET A 24 -12.35 2.49 9.73
CA MET A 24 -13.58 1.84 9.26
C MET A 24 -14.84 2.67 9.57
N GLU A 25 -14.91 3.31 10.73
CA GLU A 25 -16.01 4.25 11.06
C GLU A 25 -16.05 5.42 10.08
N ILE A 26 -14.90 6.07 9.84
CA ILE A 26 -14.76 7.20 8.92
C ILE A 26 -15.16 6.79 7.49
N PHE A 27 -14.76 5.60 7.07
CA PHE A 27 -15.07 5.05 5.76
C PHE A 27 -16.58 4.81 5.57
N ARG A 28 -17.27 4.28 6.59
CA ARG A 28 -18.72 4.00 6.53
C ARG A 28 -19.58 5.25 6.37
N ILE A 29 -19.18 6.36 6.98
CA ILE A 29 -19.92 7.62 6.90
C ILE A 29 -19.62 8.43 5.62
N LYS A 30 -18.62 8.01 4.83
CA LYS A 30 -18.26 8.70 3.58
C LYS A 30 -19.36 8.48 2.54
N GLY A 31 -19.97 9.57 2.08
CA GLY A 31 -20.95 9.57 0.99
C GLY A 31 -20.36 9.77 -0.41
N GLY A 32 -21.24 9.93 -1.40
CA GLY A 32 -20.87 10.31 -2.76
C GLY A 32 -20.20 9.20 -3.59
N ARG A 33 -19.45 9.58 -4.64
CA ARG A 33 -18.76 8.63 -5.52
C ARG A 33 -17.62 7.90 -4.79
N THR A 34 -16.83 8.63 -4.01
CA THR A 34 -15.75 8.07 -3.18
C THR A 34 -16.29 7.11 -2.13
N GLY A 35 -17.35 7.48 -1.43
CA GLY A 35 -18.02 6.62 -0.44
C GLY A 35 -18.51 5.29 -1.02
N ARG A 36 -19.11 5.31 -2.21
CA ARG A 36 -19.54 4.09 -2.92
C ARG A 36 -18.36 3.16 -3.23
N LYS A 37 -17.22 3.70 -3.69
CA LYS A 37 -16.01 2.90 -3.94
C LYS A 37 -15.46 2.28 -2.65
N ILE A 38 -15.36 3.08 -1.58
CA ILE A 38 -14.90 2.62 -0.27
C ILE A 38 -15.82 1.52 0.28
N ASN A 39 -17.14 1.71 0.21
CA ASN A 39 -18.10 0.71 0.66
C ASN A 39 -17.96 -0.61 -0.12
N HIS A 40 -17.71 -0.55 -1.43
CA HIS A 40 -17.45 -1.75 -2.22
C HIS A 40 -16.20 -2.49 -1.75
N LEU A 41 -15.08 -1.78 -1.49
CA LEU A 41 -13.87 -2.37 -0.95
C LEU A 41 -14.12 -3.03 0.41
N MET A 42 -14.86 -2.36 1.29
CA MET A 42 -15.19 -2.84 2.64
C MET A 42 -16.03 -4.12 2.66
N LEU A 43 -16.79 -4.43 1.59
CA LEU A 43 -17.50 -5.72 1.47
C LEU A 43 -16.54 -6.91 1.42
N THR A 44 -15.28 -6.72 1.03
CA THR A 44 -14.25 -7.77 0.99
C THR A 44 -13.96 -8.30 2.39
N ILE A 45 -13.96 -7.43 3.40
CA ILE A 45 -13.78 -7.81 4.81
C ILE A 45 -14.95 -8.70 5.25
N SER A 46 -16.19 -8.33 4.91
CA SER A 46 -17.37 -9.11 5.27
C SER A 46 -17.40 -10.52 4.68
N LYS A 47 -16.68 -10.76 3.58
CA LYS A 47 -16.61 -12.08 2.92
C LYS A 47 -15.49 -12.96 3.47
N ASN A 48 -14.37 -12.37 3.91
CA ASN A 48 -13.23 -13.11 4.43
C ASN A 48 -12.40 -12.23 5.39
N ASP A 49 -12.82 -12.17 6.66
CA ASP A 49 -12.20 -11.31 7.67
C ASP A 49 -10.93 -11.92 8.27
N THR A 50 -9.89 -12.03 7.44
CA THR A 50 -8.53 -12.29 7.93
C THR A 50 -7.82 -10.97 8.22
N ILE A 51 -6.79 -11.02 9.08
CA ILE A 51 -5.96 -9.85 9.37
C ILE A 51 -5.33 -9.27 8.10
N HIS A 52 -4.95 -10.12 7.14
CA HIS A 52 -4.37 -9.68 5.87
C HIS A 52 -5.41 -9.01 4.97
N THR A 53 -6.61 -9.60 4.86
CA THR A 53 -7.73 -9.00 4.12
C THR A 53 -8.10 -7.63 4.69
N ARG A 54 -8.16 -7.53 6.03
CA ARG A 54 -8.47 -6.27 6.71
C ARG A 54 -7.42 -5.21 6.44
N ARG A 55 -6.14 -5.50 6.65
CA ARG A 55 -5.04 -4.56 6.39
C ARG A 55 -5.03 -4.09 4.93
N ALA A 56 -5.17 -5.01 3.98
CA ALA A 56 -5.23 -4.68 2.56
C ALA A 56 -6.44 -3.77 2.22
N CYS A 57 -7.61 -4.07 2.79
CA CYS A 57 -8.81 -3.25 2.60
C CYS A 57 -8.64 -1.85 3.19
N ILE A 58 -8.07 -1.72 4.39
CA ILE A 58 -7.85 -0.42 5.04
C ILE A 58 -6.94 0.45 4.19
N ILE A 59 -5.84 -0.10 3.68
CA ILE A 59 -4.89 0.63 2.83
C ILE A 59 -5.58 1.10 1.54
N LYS A 60 -6.29 0.21 0.82
CA LYS A 60 -7.01 0.56 -0.43
C LYS A 60 -8.08 1.63 -0.20
N SER A 61 -8.83 1.52 0.90
CA SER A 61 -9.84 2.51 1.26
C SER A 61 -9.22 3.84 1.67
N LEU A 62 -8.05 3.84 2.33
CA LEU A 62 -7.34 5.06 2.71
C LEU A 62 -6.86 5.84 1.47
N CYS A 63 -6.24 5.17 0.49
CA CYS A 63 -5.87 5.81 -0.78
C CYS A 63 -7.10 6.42 -1.46
N THR A 64 -8.18 5.65 -1.56
CA THR A 64 -9.43 6.11 -2.15
C THR A 64 -10.01 7.32 -1.40
N TYR A 65 -9.90 7.35 -0.07
CA TYR A 65 -10.38 8.44 0.78
C TYR A 65 -9.61 9.74 0.57
N LEU A 66 -8.28 9.63 0.40
CA LEU A 66 -7.37 10.74 0.11
C LEU A 66 -7.42 11.21 -1.36
N ASN A 67 -8.31 10.60 -2.17
CA ASN A 67 -8.39 10.80 -3.61
C ASN A 67 -7.07 10.46 -4.33
N GLU A 68 -6.29 9.57 -3.74
CA GLU A 68 -5.10 8.97 -4.33
C GLU A 68 -5.51 7.72 -5.12
N ASP A 69 -4.83 7.52 -6.25
CA ASP A 69 -4.96 6.29 -7.00
C ASP A 69 -4.10 5.22 -6.35
N HIS A 70 -4.72 4.17 -5.83
CA HIS A 70 -3.99 3.06 -5.21
C HIS A 70 -3.08 2.33 -6.21
N GLY A 71 -3.39 2.37 -7.52
CA GLY A 71 -2.51 1.85 -8.56
C GLY A 71 -1.26 2.71 -8.80
N LYS A 72 -1.23 3.94 -8.29
CA LYS A 72 -0.01 4.75 -8.25
C LYS A 72 0.82 4.46 -7.00
N LEU A 73 0.16 4.08 -5.90
CA LEU A 73 0.83 3.72 -4.66
C LEU A 73 1.45 2.32 -4.73
N VAL A 74 0.72 1.32 -5.24
CA VAL A 74 1.24 -0.05 -5.39
C VAL A 74 1.41 -0.31 -6.88
N GLN A 75 2.64 -0.56 -7.29
CA GLN A 75 3.00 -0.80 -8.68
C GLN A 75 3.66 -2.17 -8.80
N GLU A 76 3.17 -2.99 -9.73
CA GLU A 76 3.66 -4.34 -9.98
C GLU A 76 4.54 -4.33 -11.24
N TYR A 77 5.69 -4.99 -11.18
CA TYR A 77 6.67 -5.07 -12.26
C TYR A 77 7.13 -6.50 -12.45
N MET A 78 7.50 -6.85 -13.68
CA MET A 78 8.25 -8.09 -13.92
C MET A 78 9.74 -7.85 -13.60
N ASN A 79 10.45 -8.88 -13.15
CA ASN A 79 11.90 -8.81 -12.96
C ASN A 79 12.66 -8.53 -14.28
N THR A 80 12.01 -8.70 -15.43
CA THR A 80 12.49 -8.37 -16.78
C THR A 80 12.06 -6.99 -17.28
N ASP A 81 11.28 -6.21 -16.52
CA ASP A 81 10.89 -4.86 -16.94
C ASP A 81 12.10 -3.92 -16.96
N ALA A 82 12.65 -3.70 -18.15
CA ALA A 82 13.79 -2.81 -18.37
C ALA A 82 13.51 -1.35 -17.93
N GLU A 83 12.24 -0.98 -17.86
CA GLU A 83 11.77 0.37 -17.56
C GLU A 83 11.44 0.57 -16.07
N ALA A 84 11.31 -0.51 -15.29
CA ALA A 84 10.91 -0.48 -13.88
C ALA A 84 11.81 0.44 -13.05
N ASN A 85 13.13 0.31 -13.20
CA ASN A 85 14.12 1.11 -12.47
C ASN A 85 13.99 2.62 -12.75
N ARG A 86 13.65 3.00 -14.00
CA ARG A 86 13.47 4.42 -14.36
C ARG A 86 12.21 4.99 -13.72
N ILE A 87 11.10 4.25 -13.76
CA ILE A 87 9.82 4.67 -13.15
C ILE A 87 9.94 4.73 -11.62
N MET A 88 10.63 3.75 -11.02
CA MET A 88 10.97 3.77 -9.60
C MET A 88 11.76 5.03 -9.24
N GLY A 89 12.78 5.39 -10.03
CA GLY A 89 13.58 6.60 -9.79
C GLY A 89 12.80 7.92 -9.89
N GLN A 90 11.61 7.93 -10.50
CA GLN A 90 10.74 9.11 -10.60
C GLN A 90 9.64 9.14 -9.53
N THR A 91 9.48 8.07 -8.76
CA THR A 91 8.40 7.95 -7.79
C THR A 91 8.85 8.47 -6.43
N VAL A 92 8.14 9.47 -5.92
CA VAL A 92 8.46 10.10 -4.62
C VAL A 92 8.16 9.16 -3.45
N MET A 93 7.06 8.40 -3.55
CA MET A 93 6.66 7.39 -2.57
C MET A 93 5.84 6.29 -3.25
N GLY A 94 6.17 5.03 -3.01
CA GLY A 94 5.48 3.90 -3.63
C GLY A 94 5.83 2.56 -2.98
N VAL A 95 4.98 1.56 -3.20
CA VAL A 95 5.21 0.16 -2.88
C VAL A 95 5.37 -0.57 -4.21
N TYR A 96 6.45 -1.31 -4.33
CA TYR A 96 6.79 -2.06 -5.53
C TYR A 96 6.68 -3.54 -5.25
N VAL A 97 6.09 -4.27 -6.19
CA VAL A 97 6.03 -5.73 -6.16
C VAL A 97 6.72 -6.23 -7.41
N ILE A 98 7.81 -6.98 -7.25
CA ILE A 98 8.55 -7.59 -8.35
C ILE A 98 8.10 -9.02 -8.50
N GLN A 99 7.60 -9.38 -9.67
CA GLN A 99 7.19 -10.72 -10.03
C GLN A 99 8.27 -11.39 -10.87
N LYS A 100 8.43 -12.70 -10.69
CA LYS A 100 9.31 -13.50 -11.54
C LYS A 100 8.70 -13.63 -12.94
N GLU A 101 9.53 -13.60 -13.97
CA GLU A 101 9.09 -13.91 -15.33
C GLU A 101 8.32 -15.26 -15.40
N GLY A 102 7.12 -15.22 -15.98
CA GLY A 102 6.24 -16.39 -16.10
C GLY A 102 5.41 -16.74 -14.86
N ALA A 103 5.49 -15.95 -13.78
CA ALA A 103 4.69 -16.17 -12.58
C ALA A 103 3.18 -16.02 -12.86
N GLN A 104 2.37 -16.88 -12.24
CA GLN A 104 0.91 -16.72 -12.22
C GLN A 104 0.49 -15.65 -11.21
N THR A 105 -0.69 -15.05 -11.39
CA THR A 105 -1.23 -13.95 -10.56
C THR A 105 -1.31 -14.25 -9.05
N GLU A 106 -1.27 -15.51 -8.66
CA GLU A 106 -1.37 -15.99 -7.27
C GLU A 106 -0.02 -16.41 -6.68
N GLU A 107 1.07 -16.41 -7.47
CA GLU A 107 2.40 -16.80 -6.98
C GLU A 107 3.01 -15.73 -6.08
N ARG A 108 3.85 -16.17 -5.14
CA ARG A 108 4.53 -15.26 -4.21
C ARG A 108 5.51 -14.38 -5.00
N PRO A 109 5.48 -13.05 -4.79
CA PRO A 109 6.39 -12.15 -5.50
C PRO A 109 7.84 -12.44 -5.16
N GLU A 110 8.71 -12.15 -6.13
CA GLU A 110 10.16 -12.25 -6.01
C GLU A 110 10.70 -11.23 -5.01
N ASP A 111 10.17 -9.99 -5.03
CA ASP A 111 10.51 -8.95 -4.07
C ASP A 111 9.35 -7.99 -3.79
N ILE A 112 9.34 -7.38 -2.60
CA ILE A 112 8.42 -6.30 -2.23
C ILE A 112 9.22 -5.17 -1.55
N GLY A 113 9.24 -4.00 -2.18
CA GLY A 113 9.95 -2.82 -1.68
C GLY A 113 9.02 -1.67 -1.34
N VAL A 114 9.44 -0.81 -0.41
CA VAL A 114 8.81 0.51 -0.20
C VAL A 114 9.84 1.57 -0.55
N LEU A 115 9.50 2.41 -1.52
CA LEU A 115 10.27 3.57 -1.92
C LEU A 115 9.75 4.79 -1.18
N ILE A 116 10.63 5.51 -0.51
CA ILE A 116 10.34 6.77 0.15
C ILE A 116 11.54 7.67 -0.09
N GLU A 117 11.37 8.74 -0.87
CA GLU A 117 12.38 9.79 -0.92
C GLU A 117 12.32 10.57 0.41
N GLY A 118 13.29 10.30 1.29
CA GLY A 118 13.55 11.17 2.43
C GLY A 118 14.19 12.43 1.90
N GLY A 119 13.43 13.52 1.80
CA GLY A 119 13.87 14.74 1.13
C GLY A 119 15.24 15.22 1.59
N SER A 120 16.28 14.88 0.83
CA SER A 120 17.51 15.66 0.76
C SER A 120 17.14 16.92 -0.02
N ARG A 121 16.56 17.90 0.68
CA ARG A 121 16.79 19.29 0.32
C ARG A 121 18.29 19.51 0.48
N GLU A 122 19.00 19.37 -0.62
CA GLU A 122 20.34 19.90 -0.75
C GLU A 122 20.26 21.38 -0.35
N LYS A 123 20.91 21.71 0.77
CA LYS A 123 21.05 23.10 1.18
C LYS A 123 21.87 23.78 0.08
N ARG A 124 21.27 24.85 -0.44
CA ARG A 124 21.81 25.85 -1.36
C ARG A 124 23.32 25.99 -1.34
#